data_AF-A0A954HEK0-F1
#
_entry.id   AF-A0A954HEK0-F1
#
_cell.length_a   1.000
_cell.length_b   1.000
_cell.length_c   1.000
_cell.angle_alpha   90.00
_cell.angle_beta   90.00
_cell.angle_gamma   90.00
#
_symmetry.space_group_name_H-M   'P 1'
#
loop_
_entity.id
_entity.type
_entity.pdbx_description
1 polymer ?
#
loop_
_entity_poly.entity_id
_entity_poly.type
_entity_poly.pdbx_seq_one_letter_code
_entity_poly.pdbx_strand_id
1 'polypeptide(L)'
;MSTPNLATIESKVLANERLTFDEGVYLDEQVDLLTLGRLAHLVRTRRHGNVAYYNTNIHLNPTNVCVYRCRFCAFRSDLKSEKSYVFTDDMIRERVLEAKASGATEIHVVGGLHHQKKFDWYVNVVRVIHETWPDIHIKGWTGVEINWFAHLTKKPYDWILQQLIDAGLGSLPGGGAEIFDEGVRSQICEHKADSQAWIDIHRAAHQLGLRSNATMLY
;
A
#
# COMPACT_ATOMS: atom_id res chain seq x y z
N MET A 1 -20.24 -24.42 17.80
CA MET A 1 -19.05 -23.67 18.25
C MET A 1 -19.43 -22.96 19.54
N SER A 2 -18.56 -22.96 20.55
CA SER A 2 -18.82 -22.25 21.81
C SER A 2 -18.91 -20.75 21.56
N THR A 3 -19.89 -20.08 22.16
CA THR A 3 -20.02 -18.61 22.11
C THR A 3 -18.70 -17.97 22.57
N PRO A 4 -18.13 -17.04 21.78
CA PRO A 4 -16.95 -16.29 22.20
C PRO A 4 -17.17 -15.64 23.56
N ASN A 5 -16.16 -15.69 24.43
CA ASN A 5 -16.16 -14.96 25.69
C ASN A 5 -14.74 -14.49 26.00
N LEU A 6 -14.65 -13.44 26.80
CA LEU A 6 -13.39 -12.80 27.11
C LEU A 6 -12.37 -13.76 27.76
N ALA A 7 -12.78 -14.61 28.70
CA ALA A 7 -11.85 -15.50 29.42
C ALA A 7 -11.13 -16.50 28.48
N THR A 8 -11.87 -17.07 27.52
CA THR A 8 -11.28 -17.93 26.48
C THR A 8 -10.30 -17.14 25.60
N ILE A 9 -10.67 -15.93 25.18
CA ILE A 9 -9.83 -15.07 24.34
C ILE A 9 -8.54 -14.67 25.07
N GLU A 10 -8.63 -14.26 26.33
CA GLU A 10 -7.45 -13.92 27.14
C GLU A 10 -6.49 -15.10 27.27
N SER A 11 -7.02 -16.31 27.51
CA SER A 11 -6.22 -17.53 27.58
C SER A 11 -5.46 -17.79 26.27
N LYS A 12 -6.12 -17.62 25.12
CA LYS A 12 -5.49 -17.76 23.80
C LYS A 12 -4.42 -16.69 23.56
N VAL A 13 -4.68 -15.44 23.91
CA VAL A 13 -3.68 -14.35 23.80
C VAL A 13 -2.44 -14.64 24.65
N LEU A 14 -2.63 -15.13 25.88
CA LEU A 14 -1.54 -15.54 26.76
C LEU A 14 -0.75 -16.73 26.18
N ALA A 15 -1.45 -17.72 25.63
CA ALA A 15 -0.87 -18.90 24.97
C ALA A 15 -0.28 -18.62 23.57
N ASN A 16 -0.38 -17.38 23.07
CA ASN A 16 0.06 -16.99 21.73
C ASN A 16 -0.65 -17.75 20.60
N GLU A 17 -1.92 -18.05 20.80
CA GLU A 17 -2.79 -18.75 19.86
C GLU A 17 -3.57 -17.77 18.96
N ARG A 18 -3.92 -18.23 17.76
CA ARG A 18 -4.68 -17.44 16.78
C ARG A 18 -6.15 -17.32 17.22
N LEU A 19 -6.68 -16.10 17.18
CA LEU A 19 -8.10 -15.83 17.37
C LEU A 19 -8.90 -16.15 16.10
N THR A 20 -10.16 -16.54 16.28
CA THR A 20 -11.12 -16.77 15.19
C THR A 20 -11.76 -15.47 14.72
N PHE A 21 -12.50 -15.52 13.61
CA PHE A 21 -13.28 -14.38 13.13
C PHE A 21 -14.32 -13.91 14.17
N ASP A 22 -15.13 -14.84 14.70
CA ASP A 22 -16.18 -14.53 15.68
C ASP A 22 -15.62 -13.95 16.99
N GLU A 23 -14.43 -14.40 17.40
CA GLU A 23 -13.73 -13.83 18.56
C GLU A 23 -13.29 -12.38 18.29
N GLY A 24 -12.89 -12.06 17.05
CA GLY A 24 -12.58 -10.69 16.62
C GLY A 24 -13.81 -9.77 16.63
N VAL A 25 -14.95 -10.25 16.12
CA VAL A 25 -16.23 -9.52 16.16
C VAL A 25 -16.66 -9.28 17.61
N TYR A 26 -16.57 -10.29 18.47
CA TYR A 26 -16.87 -10.14 19.90
C TYR A 26 -16.00 -9.08 20.58
N LEU A 27 -14.70 -9.02 20.26
CA LEU A 27 -13.80 -8.00 20.81
C LEU A 27 -14.19 -6.58 20.38
N ASP A 28 -14.60 -6.40 19.13
CA ASP A 28 -15.01 -5.10 18.60
C ASP A 28 -16.34 -4.61 19.20
N GLU A 29 -17.33 -5.51 19.32
CA GLU A 29 -18.67 -5.14 19.74
C GLU A 29 -18.88 -5.11 21.26
N GLN A 30 -18.16 -5.95 22.01
CA GLN A 30 -18.51 -6.27 23.40
C GLN A 30 -17.44 -5.91 24.45
N VAL A 31 -16.21 -5.59 24.04
CA VAL A 31 -15.09 -5.41 24.97
C VAL A 31 -14.71 -3.93 25.07
N ASP A 32 -14.49 -3.45 26.30
CA ASP A 32 -14.10 -2.06 26.52
C ASP A 32 -12.66 -1.77 26.04
N LEU A 33 -12.40 -0.50 25.71
CA LEU A 33 -11.14 -0.04 25.17
C LEU A 33 -9.93 -0.36 26.06
N LEU A 34 -10.08 -0.30 27.40
CA LEU A 34 -8.95 -0.51 28.31
C LEU A 34 -8.58 -1.99 28.38
N THR A 35 -9.59 -2.87 28.41
CA THR A 35 -9.37 -4.31 28.33
C THR A 35 -8.74 -4.71 27.00
N LEU A 36 -9.26 -4.20 25.87
CA LEU A 36 -8.69 -4.44 24.55
C LEU A 36 -7.24 -3.93 24.45
N GLY A 37 -6.99 -2.72 24.95
CA GLY A 37 -5.68 -2.09 25.00
C GLY A 37 -4.66 -2.89 25.83
N ARG A 38 -5.08 -3.46 26.96
CA ARG A 38 -4.22 -4.33 27.79
C ARG A 38 -3.78 -5.59 27.05
N LEU A 39 -4.72 -6.28 26.39
CA LEU A 39 -4.43 -7.49 25.61
C LEU A 39 -3.53 -7.18 24.41
N ALA A 40 -3.82 -6.09 23.68
CA ALA A 40 -3.01 -5.64 22.57
C ALA A 40 -1.59 -5.24 23.02
N HIS A 41 -1.46 -4.53 24.14
CA HIS A 41 -0.17 -4.13 24.69
C HIS A 41 0.69 -5.34 25.07
N LEU A 42 0.09 -6.37 25.65
CA LEU A 42 0.80 -7.62 25.98
C LEU A 42 1.40 -8.28 24.72
N VAL A 43 0.62 -8.39 23.63
CA VAL A 43 1.11 -8.94 22.36
C VAL A 43 2.20 -8.05 21.75
N ARG A 44 1.99 -6.72 21.73
CA ARG A 44 2.96 -5.75 21.21
C ARG A 44 4.29 -5.81 21.94
N THR A 45 4.27 -5.82 23.27
CA THR A 45 5.49 -5.86 24.10
C THR A 45 6.19 -7.20 24.03
N ARG A 46 5.46 -8.32 23.93
CA ARG A 46 6.04 -9.64 23.67
C ARG A 46 6.84 -9.67 22.35
N ARG A 47 6.36 -9.01 21.30
CA ARG A 47 7.01 -9.00 19.97
C ARG A 47 8.11 -7.96 19.82
N HIS A 48 8.00 -6.82 20.49
CA HIS A 48 8.82 -5.64 20.19
C HIS A 48 9.49 -5.01 21.43
N GLY A 49 9.28 -5.56 22.62
CA GLY A 49 9.73 -4.96 23.87
C GLY A 49 9.19 -3.53 23.99
N ASN A 50 10.07 -2.59 24.39
CA ASN A 50 9.76 -1.16 24.46
C ASN A 50 10.25 -0.35 23.25
N VAL A 51 10.54 -1.00 22.12
CA VAL A 51 11.02 -0.30 20.91
C VAL A 51 9.84 0.26 20.11
N ALA A 52 10.01 1.45 19.52
CA ALA A 52 9.11 2.02 18.53
C ALA A 52 9.92 2.32 17.25
N TYR A 53 9.47 1.79 16.11
CA TYR A 53 10.17 1.93 14.83
C TYR A 53 9.63 3.12 14.05
N TYR A 54 10.54 3.87 13.43
CA TYR A 54 10.23 4.92 12.46
C TYR A 54 11.33 4.95 11.39
N ASN A 55 11.03 5.58 10.26
CA ASN A 55 12.03 5.91 9.23
C ASN A 55 11.82 7.34 8.74
N THR A 56 12.80 7.87 8.02
CA THR A 56 12.66 9.12 7.27
C THR A 56 12.38 8.75 5.82
N ASN A 57 11.20 9.10 5.34
CA ASN A 57 10.79 8.87 3.95
C ASN A 57 10.18 10.14 3.36
N ILE A 58 10.15 10.22 2.04
CA ILE A 58 9.42 11.26 1.31
C ILE A 58 8.37 10.63 0.40
N HIS A 59 7.33 11.40 0.07
CA HIS A 59 6.34 11.01 -0.91
C HIS A 59 6.63 11.67 -2.26
N LEU A 60 6.53 10.87 -3.32
CA LEU A 60 6.58 11.32 -4.70
C LEU A 60 5.28 10.92 -5.40
N ASN A 61 4.61 11.92 -5.94
CA ASN A 61 3.43 11.75 -6.76
C ASN A 61 3.72 12.24 -8.18
N PRO A 62 4.03 11.35 -9.14
CA PRO A 62 4.42 11.77 -10.50
C PRO A 62 3.28 12.40 -11.30
N THR A 63 2.03 12.17 -10.89
CA THR A 63 0.84 12.79 -11.45
C THR A 63 -0.34 12.66 -10.50
N ASN A 64 -1.27 13.61 -10.55
CA ASN A 64 -2.59 13.51 -9.91
C ASN A 64 -3.73 13.21 -10.90
N VAL A 65 -3.43 13.05 -12.20
CA VAL A 65 -4.42 12.66 -13.21
C VAL A 65 -4.81 11.20 -13.01
N CYS A 66 -6.09 10.93 -12.80
CA CYS A 66 -6.54 9.57 -12.49
C CYS A 66 -7.88 9.22 -13.16
N VAL A 67 -7.93 8.04 -13.80
CA VAL A 67 -9.18 7.50 -14.37
C VAL A 67 -10.22 7.13 -13.32
N TYR A 68 -9.79 6.73 -12.13
CA TYR A 68 -10.71 6.34 -11.06
C TYR A 68 -11.29 7.54 -10.33
N ARG A 69 -12.53 7.39 -9.87
CA ARG A 69 -13.36 8.42 -9.24
C ARG A 69 -13.79 8.02 -7.82
N CYS A 70 -12.82 7.65 -6.98
CA CYS A 70 -13.10 7.27 -5.59
C CYS A 70 -13.72 8.44 -4.82
N ARG A 71 -14.82 8.19 -4.12
CA ARG A 71 -15.61 9.23 -3.42
C ARG A 71 -14.82 9.94 -2.31
N PHE A 72 -13.87 9.25 -1.70
CA PHE A 72 -13.04 9.73 -0.60
C PHE A 72 -11.69 10.32 -1.03
N CYS A 73 -11.36 10.30 -2.33
CA CYS A 73 -10.04 10.73 -2.80
C CYS A 73 -10.02 12.21 -3.19
N ALA A 74 -9.41 13.05 -2.35
CA ALA A 74 -9.18 14.46 -2.66
C ALA A 74 -8.03 14.70 -3.66
N PHE A 75 -7.15 13.71 -3.84
CA PHE A 75 -5.95 13.84 -4.66
C PHE A 75 -6.24 13.88 -6.16
N ARG A 76 -7.28 13.17 -6.64
CA ARG A 76 -7.52 13.01 -8.07
C ARG A 76 -7.82 14.33 -8.79
N SER A 77 -7.37 14.40 -10.03
CA SER A 77 -7.71 15.42 -11.01
C SER A 77 -8.12 14.81 -12.34
N ASP A 78 -9.03 15.47 -13.06
CA ASP A 78 -9.31 15.17 -14.46
C ASP A 78 -8.19 15.75 -15.33
N LEU A 79 -7.91 15.13 -16.48
CA LEU A 79 -6.77 15.45 -17.35
C LEU A 79 -6.72 16.92 -17.80
N LYS A 80 -7.88 17.56 -18.02
CA LYS A 80 -7.98 18.96 -18.50
C LYS A 80 -8.18 19.98 -17.39
N SER A 81 -8.14 19.56 -16.12
CA SER A 81 -8.32 20.46 -14.99
C SER A 81 -7.05 21.28 -14.75
N GLU A 82 -7.21 22.54 -14.35
CA GLU A 82 -6.08 23.44 -14.04
C GLU A 82 -5.19 22.93 -12.90
N LYS A 83 -5.77 22.16 -11.97
CA LYS A 83 -5.00 21.53 -10.87
C LYS A 83 -4.26 20.26 -11.29
N SER A 84 -4.42 19.81 -12.53
CA SER A 84 -3.76 18.59 -13.01
C SER A 84 -2.27 18.83 -13.24
N TYR A 85 -1.45 17.82 -12.94
CA TYR A 85 -0.02 17.88 -13.22
C TYR A 85 0.53 16.51 -13.60
N VAL A 86 1.67 16.55 -14.31
CA VAL A 86 2.49 15.39 -14.66
C VAL A 86 3.94 15.83 -14.53
N PHE A 87 4.73 15.10 -13.75
CA PHE A 87 6.13 15.41 -13.54
C PHE A 87 6.93 15.08 -14.80
N THR A 88 7.90 15.94 -15.10
CA THR A 88 9.01 15.61 -16.01
C THR A 88 10.07 14.81 -15.27
N ASP A 89 11.00 14.21 -16.01
CA ASP A 89 12.13 13.51 -15.40
C ASP A 89 12.94 14.45 -14.50
N ASP A 90 13.17 15.70 -14.91
CA ASP A 90 13.92 16.69 -14.10
C ASP A 90 13.20 17.03 -12.79
N MET A 91 11.88 17.15 -12.79
CA MET A 91 11.10 17.33 -11.56
C MET A 91 11.23 16.12 -10.63
N ILE A 92 11.30 14.90 -11.18
CA ILE A 92 11.54 13.69 -10.39
C ILE A 92 12.94 13.72 -9.78
N ARG A 93 13.97 14.08 -10.57
CA ARG A 93 15.35 14.21 -10.10
C ARG A 93 15.47 15.22 -8.96
N GLU A 94 14.85 16.39 -9.11
CA GLU A 94 14.84 17.44 -8.09
C GLU A 94 14.29 16.92 -6.77
N ARG A 95 13.14 16.23 -6.80
CA ARG A 95 12.52 15.62 -5.61
C ARG A 95 13.40 14.55 -4.95
N VAL A 96 14.15 13.78 -5.74
CA VAL A 96 15.09 12.78 -5.21
C VAL A 96 16.31 13.44 -4.57
N LEU A 97 16.82 14.53 -5.15
CA LEU A 97 17.92 15.30 -4.57
C LEU A 97 17.49 15.99 -3.26
N GLU A 98 16.26 16.49 -3.18
CA GLU A 98 15.68 17.00 -1.93
C GLU A 98 15.54 15.90 -0.86
N ALA A 99 15.14 14.67 -1.27
CA ALA A 99 15.11 13.50 -0.38
C ALA A 99 16.50 13.20 0.19
N LYS A 100 17.51 13.26 -0.68
CA LYS A 100 18.91 13.01 -0.31
C LYS A 100 19.41 14.06 0.67
N ALA A 101 19.15 15.34 0.38
CA ALA A 101 19.54 16.45 1.25
C ALA A 101 18.86 16.40 2.62
N SER A 102 17.64 15.86 2.71
CA SER A 102 16.91 15.68 3.97
C SER A 102 17.25 14.39 4.74
N GLY A 103 18.13 13.53 4.20
CA GLY A 103 18.53 12.28 4.84
C GLY A 103 17.45 11.20 4.82
N ALA A 104 16.52 11.24 3.86
CA ALA A 104 15.51 10.20 3.67
C ALA A 104 16.17 8.87 3.28
N THR A 105 15.68 7.75 3.80
CA THR A 105 16.18 6.41 3.43
C THR A 105 15.25 5.68 2.46
N GLU A 106 14.04 6.21 2.28
CA GLU A 106 13.01 5.64 1.42
C GLU A 106 12.24 6.74 0.66
N ILE A 107 11.89 6.46 -0.60
CA ILE A 107 10.95 7.25 -1.39
C ILE A 107 9.70 6.42 -1.67
N HIS A 108 8.56 6.95 -1.25
CA HIS A 108 7.26 6.33 -1.43
C HIS A 108 6.59 6.91 -2.68
N VAL A 109 6.47 6.07 -3.71
CA VAL A 109 5.93 6.43 -5.03
C VAL A 109 4.50 5.91 -5.16
N VAL A 110 3.56 6.83 -5.22
CA VAL A 110 2.13 6.58 -5.46
C VAL A 110 1.59 7.66 -6.40
N GLY A 111 0.54 7.40 -7.17
CA GLY A 111 0.11 8.40 -8.15
C GLY A 111 -1.26 8.16 -8.73
N GLY A 112 -1.66 9.07 -9.60
CA GLY A 112 -2.85 8.89 -10.42
C GLY A 112 -2.63 7.88 -11.55
N LEU A 113 -3.72 7.26 -11.99
CA LEU A 113 -3.75 6.35 -13.13
C LEU A 113 -3.99 7.16 -14.42
N HIS A 114 -2.91 7.67 -15.01
CA HIS A 114 -2.96 8.55 -16.16
C HIS A 114 -3.19 7.77 -17.47
N HIS A 115 -4.39 7.88 -18.06
CA HIS A 115 -4.80 7.08 -19.23
C HIS A 115 -4.04 7.35 -20.54
N GLN A 116 -3.40 8.51 -20.70
CA GLN A 116 -2.55 8.77 -21.87
C GLN A 116 -1.08 8.35 -21.69
N LYS A 117 -0.68 7.91 -20.48
CA LYS A 117 0.69 7.43 -20.24
C LYS A 117 0.73 5.91 -20.41
N LYS A 118 1.69 5.44 -21.20
CA LYS A 118 1.99 4.02 -21.36
C LYS A 118 2.70 3.47 -20.12
N PHE A 119 2.72 2.15 -19.97
CA PHE A 119 3.43 1.48 -18.88
C PHE A 119 4.90 1.91 -18.76
N ASP A 120 5.61 2.05 -19.89
CA ASP A 120 7.01 2.47 -19.93
C ASP A 120 7.28 3.81 -19.22
N TRP A 121 6.30 4.71 -19.19
CA TRP A 121 6.44 5.95 -18.44
C TRP A 121 6.52 5.71 -16.92
N TYR A 122 5.71 4.78 -16.39
CA TYR A 122 5.75 4.41 -14.96
C TYR A 122 7.03 3.65 -14.60
N VAL A 123 7.54 2.82 -15.52
CA VAL A 123 8.86 2.19 -15.37
C VAL A 123 9.97 3.24 -15.38
N ASN A 124 9.87 4.25 -16.26
CA ASN A 124 10.83 5.35 -16.33
C ASN A 124 10.86 6.17 -15.04
N VAL A 125 9.72 6.40 -14.39
CA VAL A 125 9.68 7.06 -13.07
C VAL A 125 10.60 6.34 -12.07
N VAL A 126 10.47 5.01 -11.95
CA VAL A 126 11.31 4.20 -11.05
C VAL A 126 12.78 4.29 -11.46
N ARG A 127 13.05 4.17 -12.77
CA ARG A 127 14.40 4.24 -13.33
C ARG A 127 15.09 5.58 -13.03
N VAL A 128 14.42 6.71 -13.27
CA VAL A 128 14.96 8.04 -13.02
C VAL A 128 15.28 8.22 -11.53
N ILE A 129 14.42 7.73 -10.63
CA ILE A 129 14.70 7.77 -9.19
C ILE A 129 15.97 6.97 -8.87
N HIS A 130 16.04 5.73 -9.34
CA HIS A 130 17.16 4.84 -9.08
C HIS A 130 18.48 5.38 -9.66
N GLU A 131 18.49 5.89 -10.90
CA GLU A 131 19.67 6.48 -11.53
C GLU A 131 20.14 7.76 -10.82
N THR A 132 19.21 8.56 -10.29
CA THR A 132 19.54 9.80 -9.57
C THR A 132 20.16 9.51 -8.21
N TRP A 133 19.65 8.50 -7.52
CA TRP A 133 20.21 8.08 -6.24
C TRP A 133 20.05 6.57 -6.02
N PRO A 134 21.03 5.74 -6.42
CA PRO A 134 20.91 4.28 -6.35
C PRO A 134 20.70 3.72 -4.94
N ASP A 135 21.13 4.42 -3.89
CA ASP A 135 21.02 3.94 -2.51
C ASP A 135 19.63 4.20 -1.88
N ILE A 136 18.76 5.01 -2.50
CA ILE A 136 17.40 5.23 -1.96
C ILE A 136 16.56 3.97 -2.14
N HIS A 137 15.88 3.53 -1.08
CA HIS A 137 14.89 2.46 -1.23
C HIS A 137 13.62 2.98 -1.90
N ILE A 138 13.25 2.39 -3.04
CA ILE A 138 12.03 2.77 -3.76
C ILE A 138 10.87 1.87 -3.32
N LYS A 139 9.89 2.47 -2.64
CA LYS A 139 8.62 1.82 -2.27
C LYS A 139 7.51 2.31 -3.19
N GLY A 140 7.05 1.44 -4.09
CA GLY A 140 5.98 1.71 -5.05
C GLY A 140 5.64 0.43 -5.83
N TRP A 141 4.71 0.41 -6.76
CA TRP A 141 3.45 1.14 -6.72
C TRP A 141 2.44 0.35 -5.85
N THR A 142 1.25 0.87 -5.56
CA THR A 142 0.24 0.07 -4.84
C THR A 142 -0.35 -1.01 -5.74
N GLY A 143 -1.10 -1.96 -5.16
CA GLY A 143 -1.86 -2.95 -5.94
C GLY A 143 -2.83 -2.32 -6.96
N VAL A 144 -3.29 -1.08 -6.73
CA VAL A 144 -4.19 -0.38 -7.66
C VAL A 144 -3.45 -0.01 -8.95
N GLU A 145 -2.24 0.53 -8.85
CA GLU A 145 -1.42 0.87 -10.01
C GLU A 145 -0.93 -0.39 -10.75
N ILE A 146 -0.48 -1.42 -10.02
CA ILE A 146 -0.04 -2.68 -10.66
C ILE A 146 -1.19 -3.31 -11.45
N ASN A 147 -2.42 -3.30 -10.93
CA ASN A 147 -3.59 -3.77 -11.67
C ASN A 147 -3.87 -2.94 -12.93
N TRP A 148 -3.71 -1.62 -12.84
CA TRP A 148 -3.82 -0.74 -14.00
C TRP A 148 -2.76 -1.04 -15.07
N PHE A 149 -1.53 -1.33 -14.67
CA PHE A 149 -0.45 -1.67 -15.59
C PHE A 149 -0.71 -3.01 -16.30
N ALA A 150 -1.26 -4.00 -15.59
CA ALA A 150 -1.72 -5.25 -16.20
C ALA A 150 -2.83 -4.97 -17.23
N HIS A 151 -3.77 -4.05 -16.94
CA HIS A 151 -4.78 -3.65 -17.91
C HIS A 151 -4.19 -2.97 -19.16
N LEU A 152 -3.21 -2.07 -18.99
CA LEU A 152 -2.56 -1.37 -20.11
C LEU A 152 -1.76 -2.30 -21.03
N THR A 153 -1.05 -3.26 -20.44
CA THR A 153 -0.07 -4.11 -21.16
C THR A 153 -0.65 -5.44 -21.60
N LYS A 154 -1.75 -5.89 -20.97
CA LYS A 154 -2.29 -7.26 -21.08
C LYS A 154 -1.27 -8.33 -20.67
N LYS A 155 -0.37 -8.00 -19.74
CA LYS A 155 0.66 -8.89 -19.19
C LYS A 155 0.33 -9.32 -17.76
N PRO A 156 0.82 -10.49 -17.31
CA PRO A 156 0.63 -10.95 -15.94
C PRO A 156 1.41 -10.09 -14.93
N TYR A 157 1.01 -10.15 -13.65
CA TYR A 157 1.56 -9.29 -12.59
C TYR A 157 3.04 -9.52 -12.32
N ASP A 158 3.51 -10.76 -12.41
CA ASP A 158 4.92 -11.12 -12.27
C ASP A 158 5.79 -10.44 -13.34
N TRP A 159 5.34 -10.42 -14.59
CA TRP A 159 6.03 -9.70 -15.67
C TRP A 159 6.08 -8.20 -15.39
N ILE A 160 4.96 -7.59 -14.97
CA ILE A 160 4.91 -6.16 -14.61
C ILE A 160 5.89 -5.83 -13.49
N LEU A 161 5.85 -6.62 -12.41
CA LEU A 161 6.70 -6.43 -11.24
C LEU A 161 8.17 -6.63 -11.60
N GLN A 162 8.51 -7.60 -12.44
CA GLN A 162 9.89 -7.80 -12.90
C GLN A 162 10.42 -6.56 -13.62
N GLN A 163 9.64 -5.95 -14.53
CA GLN A 163 10.07 -4.73 -15.22
C GLN A 163 10.33 -3.56 -14.26
N LEU A 164 9.56 -3.48 -13.17
CA LEU A 164 9.74 -2.45 -12.15
C LEU A 164 10.95 -2.75 -11.25
N ILE A 165 11.16 -4.03 -10.89
CA ILE A 165 12.35 -4.49 -10.15
C ILE A 165 13.62 -4.18 -10.94
N ASP A 166 13.63 -4.52 -12.23
CA ASP A 166 14.74 -4.25 -13.15
C ASP A 166 15.04 -2.73 -13.28
N ALA A 167 14.05 -1.88 -13.01
CA ALA A 167 14.19 -0.43 -12.99
C ALA A 167 14.63 0.13 -11.62
N GLY A 168 14.68 -0.69 -10.56
CA GLY A 168 15.13 -0.30 -9.22
C GLY A 168 14.05 -0.37 -8.13
N LEU A 169 12.89 -0.97 -8.39
CA LEU A 169 11.84 -1.10 -7.37
C LEU A 169 12.26 -2.02 -6.23
N GLY A 170 12.11 -1.55 -4.98
CA GLY A 170 12.52 -2.29 -3.78
C GLY A 170 11.39 -2.93 -2.96
N SER A 171 10.18 -2.35 -2.95
CA SER A 171 9.03 -2.92 -2.19
C SER A 171 7.70 -2.30 -2.58
N LEU A 172 6.58 -2.92 -2.19
CA LEU A 172 5.24 -2.38 -2.44
C LEU A 172 4.64 -1.74 -1.16
N PRO A 173 4.02 -0.55 -1.25
CA PRO A 173 3.15 -0.04 -0.19
C PRO A 173 1.84 -0.83 -0.10
N GLY A 174 1.12 -0.67 1.01
CA GLY A 174 -0.11 -1.43 1.29
C GLY A 174 -1.42 -0.79 0.82
N GLY A 175 -1.37 0.37 0.17
CA GLY A 175 -2.55 1.13 -0.21
C GLY A 175 -3.46 0.39 -1.20
N GLY A 176 -4.71 0.85 -1.31
CA GLY A 176 -5.68 0.34 -2.28
C GLY A 176 -6.46 -0.90 -1.85
N ALA A 177 -6.16 -1.47 -0.68
CA ALA A 177 -6.94 -2.54 -0.08
C ALA A 177 -8.33 -2.05 0.37
N GLU A 178 -8.43 -0.84 0.93
CA GLU A 178 -9.67 -0.25 1.45
C GLU A 178 -10.40 -1.20 2.44
N ILE A 179 -11.61 -1.63 2.12
CA ILE A 179 -12.33 -2.75 2.75
C ILE A 179 -12.46 -3.85 1.70
N PHE A 180 -12.25 -5.12 2.05
CA PHE A 180 -12.39 -6.24 1.09
C PHE A 180 -13.81 -6.76 0.93
N ASP A 181 -14.75 -6.42 1.82
CA ASP A 181 -16.15 -6.75 1.62
C ASP A 181 -16.69 -6.10 0.32
N GLU A 182 -17.12 -6.92 -0.64
CA GLU A 182 -17.52 -6.45 -1.97
C GLU A 182 -18.78 -5.55 -1.93
N GLY A 183 -19.66 -5.77 -0.94
CA GLY A 183 -20.82 -4.92 -0.69
C GLY A 183 -20.40 -3.50 -0.31
N VAL A 184 -19.39 -3.36 0.55
CA VAL A 184 -18.80 -2.05 0.89
C VAL A 184 -17.98 -1.48 -0.27
N ARG A 185 -17.14 -2.29 -0.93
CA ARG A 185 -16.30 -1.84 -2.06
C ARG A 185 -17.10 -1.21 -3.18
N SER A 186 -18.21 -1.81 -3.56
CA SER A 186 -19.10 -1.30 -4.62
C SER A 186 -19.59 0.13 -4.32
N GLN A 187 -19.74 0.49 -3.04
CA GLN A 187 -20.21 1.81 -2.62
C GLN A 187 -19.10 2.87 -2.61
N ILE A 188 -17.85 2.46 -2.36
CA ILE A 188 -16.72 3.39 -2.11
C ILE A 188 -15.67 3.44 -3.23
N CYS A 189 -15.49 2.34 -3.99
CA CYS A 189 -14.42 2.20 -4.98
C CYS A 189 -14.73 1.25 -6.15
N GLU A 190 -15.90 1.38 -6.77
CA GLU A 190 -16.50 0.54 -7.83
C GLU A 190 -15.58 0.12 -9.01
N HIS A 191 -14.51 0.85 -9.31
CA HIS A 191 -13.67 0.59 -10.49
C HIS A 191 -12.21 0.23 -10.18
N LYS A 192 -11.83 0.14 -8.90
CA LYS A 192 -10.48 -0.29 -8.50
C LYS A 192 -10.29 -1.80 -8.74
N ALA A 193 -9.05 -2.28 -8.60
CA ALA A 193 -8.78 -3.71 -8.47
C ALA A 193 -9.70 -4.32 -7.41
N ASP A 194 -10.30 -5.48 -7.69
CA ASP A 194 -11.07 -6.20 -6.67
C ASP A 194 -10.14 -6.78 -5.58
N SER A 195 -10.74 -7.33 -4.53
CA SER A 195 -10.01 -7.87 -3.39
C SER A 195 -9.06 -9.00 -3.78
N GLN A 196 -9.48 -9.86 -4.72
CA GLN A 196 -8.69 -10.99 -5.17
C GLN A 196 -7.48 -10.54 -5.99
N ALA A 197 -7.67 -9.60 -6.91
CA ALA A 197 -6.60 -8.99 -7.70
C ALA A 197 -5.56 -8.32 -6.79
N TRP A 198 -6.00 -7.59 -5.75
CA TRP A 198 -5.08 -7.01 -4.77
C TRP A 198 -4.24 -8.09 -4.08
N ILE A 199 -4.87 -9.17 -3.61
CA ILE A 199 -4.17 -10.30 -2.98
C ILE A 199 -3.20 -10.97 -3.96
N ASP A 200 -3.62 -11.19 -5.21
CA ASP A 200 -2.83 -11.87 -6.24
C ASP A 200 -1.58 -11.07 -6.62
N ILE A 201 -1.69 -9.74 -6.69
CA ILE A 201 -0.57 -8.82 -6.92
C ILE A 201 0.44 -8.92 -5.78
N HIS A 202 -0.02 -8.85 -4.53
CA HIS A 202 0.88 -8.96 -3.37
C HIS A 202 1.52 -10.34 -3.29
N ARG A 203 0.79 -11.42 -3.65
CA ARG A 203 1.36 -12.77 -3.75
C ARG A 203 2.46 -12.84 -4.81
N ALA A 204 2.22 -12.29 -6.00
CA ALA A 204 3.22 -12.25 -7.06
C ALA A 204 4.48 -11.47 -6.63
N ALA A 205 4.30 -10.33 -5.96
CA ALA A 205 5.41 -9.56 -5.41
C ALA A 205 6.24 -10.37 -4.40
N HIS A 206 5.58 -11.10 -3.48
CA HIS A 206 6.28 -11.95 -2.51
C HIS A 206 7.02 -13.11 -3.16
N GLN A 207 6.47 -13.71 -4.22
CA GLN A 207 7.13 -14.77 -4.99
C GLN A 207 8.39 -14.27 -5.70
N LEU A 208 8.43 -12.98 -6.07
CA LEU A 208 9.61 -12.31 -6.62
C LEU A 208 10.58 -11.78 -5.54
N GLY A 209 10.32 -12.06 -4.26
CA GLY A 209 11.18 -11.66 -3.15
C GLY A 209 10.95 -10.24 -2.62
N LEU A 210 9.96 -9.50 -3.14
CA LEU A 210 9.63 -8.18 -2.63
C LEU A 210 8.93 -8.26 -1.28
N ARG A 211 9.15 -7.25 -0.44
CA ARG A 211 8.35 -6.99 0.76
C ARG A 211 7.16 -6.09 0.41
N SER A 212 6.08 -6.21 1.17
CA SER A 212 4.95 -5.29 1.07
C SER A 212 4.26 -5.07 2.40
N ASN A 213 3.46 -4.01 2.47
CA ASN A 213 2.51 -3.77 3.57
C ASN A 213 1.06 -4.07 3.14
N ALA A 214 0.13 -3.96 4.08
CA ALA A 214 -1.32 -4.03 3.84
C ALA A 214 -2.02 -2.95 4.70
N THR A 215 -3.11 -2.38 4.20
CA THR A 215 -3.94 -1.40 4.92
C THR A 215 -5.38 -1.89 5.03
N MET A 216 -6.13 -1.36 5.99
CA MET A 216 -7.58 -1.47 6.06
C MET A 216 -8.14 -0.08 6.38
N LEU A 217 -9.09 0.40 5.58
CA LEU A 217 -9.81 1.64 5.87
C LEU A 217 -10.88 1.32 6.92
N TYR A 218 -10.93 2.07 8.03
CA TYR A 218 -11.89 1.85 9.12
C TYR A 218 -12.46 3.17 9.62
#